data_AF-A0A2T0AGF3-F1
#
_entry.id   AF-A0A2T0AGF3-F1
#
_cell.length_a   1.000
_cell.length_b   1.000
_cell.length_c   1.000
_cell.angle_alpha   90.00
_cell.angle_beta   90.00
_cell.angle_gamma   90.00
#
_symmetry.space_group_name_H-M   'P 1'
#
loop_
_entity.id
_entity.type
_entity.pdbx_description
1 polymer ?
#
loop_
_entity_poly.entity_id
_entity_poly.type
_entity_poly.pdbx_seq_one_letter_code
_entity_poly.pdbx_strand_id
1 'polypeptide(L)' 'MLDSLVNLPNRIHERQKAFQSDHRFVYQKTPPGFMTVFTVGMLGITHGIYKMAIGKKN' A
#
# COMPACT_ATOMS: atom_id res chain seq x y z
N MET A 1 2.46 4.73 -24.06
CA MET A 1 2.05 4.45 -22.66
C MET A 1 0.59 4.01 -22.54
N LEU A 2 -0.34 4.56 -23.34
CA LEU A 2 -1.75 4.12 -23.32
C LEU A 2 -1.92 2.64 -23.70
N ASP A 3 -1.16 2.12 -24.67
CA ASP A 3 -1.25 0.70 -25.07
C ASP A 3 -0.99 -0.30 -23.95
N SER A 4 -0.10 0.02 -22.98
CA SER A 4 0.15 -0.90 -21.87
C SER A 4 -0.96 -0.90 -20.82
N LEU A 5 -1.85 0.10 -20.84
CA LEU A 5 -3.02 0.20 -19.95
C LEU A 5 -4.28 -0.35 -20.63
N VAL A 6 -4.37 -0.26 -21.96
CA VAL A 6 -5.57 -0.66 -22.74
C VAL A 6 -5.51 -2.13 -23.17
N ASN A 7 -4.32 -2.69 -23.45
CA ASN A 7 -4.14 -4.10 -23.85
C ASN A 7 -3.62 -4.99 -22.71
N LEU A 8 -4.11 -4.80 -21.49
CA LEU A 8 -3.82 -5.75 -20.41
C LEU A 8 -4.64 -7.03 -20.59
N PRO A 9 -4.02 -8.22 -20.49
CA PRO A 9 -4.77 -9.48 -20.52
C PRO A 9 -5.78 -9.51 -19.37
N ASN A 10 -7.00 -9.95 -19.66
CA ASN A 10 -8.03 -10.13 -18.64
C ASN A 10 -7.65 -11.29 -17.70
N ARG A 11 -7.18 -10.96 -16.50
CA ARG A 11 -6.82 -11.92 -15.44
C ARG A 11 -7.84 -11.96 -14.30
N ILE A 12 -9.07 -11.48 -14.52
CA ILE A 12 -10.08 -11.39 -13.47
C ILE A 12 -10.41 -12.78 -12.91
N HIS A 13 -10.65 -13.77 -13.76
CA HIS A 13 -10.99 -15.14 -13.31
C HIS A 13 -9.83 -15.80 -12.54
N GLU A 14 -8.58 -15.60 -12.98
CA GLU A 14 -7.39 -16.07 -12.26
C GLU A 14 -7.34 -15.48 -10.85
N ARG A 15 -7.54 -14.16 -10.73
CA ARG A 15 -7.56 -13.46 -9.44
C ARG A 15 -8.72 -13.88 -8.56
N GLN A 16 -9.93 -14.06 -9.12
CA GLN A 16 -11.09 -14.54 -8.37
C GLN A 16 -10.81 -15.92 -7.75
N LYS A 17 -10.26 -16.85 -8.53
CA LYS A 17 -9.91 -18.19 -8.05
C LYS A 17 -8.87 -18.13 -6.92
N ALA A 18 -7.84 -17.29 -7.06
CA ALA A 18 -6.83 -17.09 -6.02
C ALA A 18 -7.42 -16.49 -4.73
N PHE A 19 -8.28 -15.47 -4.82
CA PHE A 19 -8.88 -14.82 -3.66
C PHE A 19 -9.94 -15.70 -2.97
N GLN A 20 -10.68 -16.52 -3.72
CA GLN A 20 -11.73 -17.38 -3.17
C GLN A 20 -11.18 -18.67 -2.55
N SER A 21 -10.02 -19.16 -3.02
CA SER A 21 -9.36 -20.34 -2.44
C SER A 21 -8.59 -20.03 -1.15
N ASP A 22 -8.27 -18.78 -0.87
CA ASP A 22 -7.58 -18.36 0.34
C ASP A 22 -8.55 -18.16 1.52
N HIS A 23 -8.31 -18.84 2.65
CA HIS A 23 -9.15 -18.76 3.85
C HIS A 23 -8.85 -17.57 4.76
N ARG A 24 -7.77 -16.82 4.51
CA ARG A 24 -7.40 -15.65 5.32
C ARG A 24 -8.44 -14.53 5.21
N PHE A 25 -8.40 -13.58 6.13
CA PHE A 25 -9.23 -12.38 6.01
C PHE A 25 -8.84 -11.56 4.78
N VAL A 26 -9.81 -10.88 4.16
CA VAL A 26 -9.64 -10.15 2.88
C VAL A 26 -8.43 -9.20 2.91
N TYR A 27 -8.23 -8.47 4.01
CA TYR A 27 -7.12 -7.51 4.16
C TYR A 27 -5.73 -8.16 4.25
N GLN A 28 -5.65 -9.48 4.47
CA GLN A 28 -4.40 -10.25 4.52
C GLN A 28 -4.07 -10.93 3.19
N LYS A 29 -5.02 -10.97 2.25
CA LYS A 29 -4.85 -11.65 0.95
C LYS A 29 -4.02 -10.83 -0.04
N THR A 30 -3.94 -9.52 0.16
CA THR A 30 -3.13 -8.63 -0.67
C THR A 30 -1.69 -8.56 -0.19
N PRO A 31 -0.73 -8.24 -1.08
CA PRO A 31 0.67 -8.10 -0.71
C PRO A 31 0.88 -7.19 0.51
N PRO A 32 1.79 -7.55 1.41
CA PRO A 32 2.12 -6.71 2.55
C PRO A 32 2.78 -5.41 2.04
N GLY A 33 2.34 -4.28 2.58
CA GLY A 33 2.90 -2.97 2.18
C GLY A 33 2.19 -1.79 2.83
N PHE A 34 0.90 -1.93 3.14
CA PHE A 34 0.13 -0.90 3.84
C PHE A 34 0.79 -0.50 5.17
N MET A 35 1.10 -1.48 6.03
CA MET A 35 1.70 -1.22 7.34
C MET A 35 3.07 -0.55 7.21
N THR A 36 3.89 -0.96 6.24
CA THR A 36 5.20 -0.35 6.01
C THR A 36 5.09 1.12 5.62
N VAL A 37 4.25 1.44 4.62
CA VAL A 37 4.03 2.83 4.17
C VAL A 37 3.40 3.66 5.29
N PHE A 38 2.43 3.09 6.01
CA PHE A 38 1.79 3.73 7.15
C PHE A 38 2.81 4.08 8.24
N THR A 39 3.64 3.12 8.66
CA THR A 39 4.66 3.35 9.71
C THR A 39 5.67 4.40 9.29
N VAL A 40 6.17 4.37 8.04
CA VAL A 40 7.10 5.38 7.53
C VAL A 40 6.45 6.77 7.54
N GLY A 41 5.20 6.87 7.08
CA GLY A 41 4.44 8.11 7.12
C GLY A 41 4.25 8.66 8.54
N MET A 42 3.87 7.80 9.48
CA MET A 42 3.70 8.17 10.89
C MET A 42 5.01 8.67 11.52
N LEU A 43 6.12 7.97 11.31
CA LEU A 43 7.44 8.41 11.80
C LEU A 43 7.83 9.77 11.20
N GLY A 44 7.57 9.98 9.91
CA GLY A 44 7.81 11.26 9.25
C GLY A 44 7.00 12.41 9.86
N ILE A 45 5.70 12.19 10.12
CA ILE A 45 4.83 13.17 10.77
C ILE A 45 5.32 13.48 12.19
N THR A 46 5.57 12.46 13.00
CA THR A 46 6.06 12.64 14.38
C THR A 46 7.38 13.39 14.42
N HIS A 47 8.32 13.06 13.54
CA HIS A 47 9.59 13.78 13.40
C HIS A 47 9.41 15.24 12.99
N GLY A 48 8.50 15.50 12.03
CA GLY A 48 8.14 16.86 11.63
C GLY A 48 7.57 17.68 12.78
N ILE A 49 6.63 17.10 13.54
CA ILE A 49 6.04 17.72 14.74
C ILE A 49 7.13 18.03 15.77
N TYR A 50 8.03 17.08 16.03
CA TYR A 50 9.14 17.29 16.96
C TYR A 50 10.04 18.46 16.53
N LYS A 51 10.44 18.53 15.25
CA LYS A 51 11.23 19.65 14.71
C LYS A 51 10.51 21.00 14.83
N MET A 52 9.19 21.03 14.57
CA MET A 52 8.38 22.24 14.72
C MET A 52 8.33 22.71 16.19
N ALA A 53 8.15 21.78 17.13
CA ALA A 53 8.07 22.09 18.56
C ALA A 53 9.38 22.70 19.11
N ILE A 54 10.54 22.25 18.63
CA ILE A 54 11.85 22.77 19.04
C ILE A 54 12.34 23.95 18.19
N GLY A 55 11.53 24.43 17.25
CA GLY A 55 11.87 25.56 16.38
C GLY A 55 13.03 25.30 15.39
N LYS A 56 13.42 24.04 15.15
CA LYS A 56 14.48 23.71 14.20
C LYS A 56 13.95 23.82 12.76
N LYS A 57 14.48 24.79 12.01
CA LYS A 57 14.34 24.84 10.54
C LYS A 57 15.38 23.92 9.92
N ASN A 58 14.88 22.86 9.27
CA ASN A 58 15.55 21.87 8.43
C ASN A 58 16.91 21.35 8.93
#